data_AF-A0A8T7BRC6-F1
#
_entry.id   AF-A0A8T7BRC6-F1
#
_cell.length_a   1.000
_cell.length_b   1.000
_cell.length_c   1.000
_cell.angle_alpha   90.00
_cell.angle_beta   90.00
_cell.angle_gamma   90.00
#
_symmetry.space_group_name_H-M   'P 1'
#
loop_
_entity.id
_entity.type
_entity.pdbx_description
1 polymer ?
#
loop_
_entity_poly.entity_id
_entity_poly.type
_entity_poly.pdbx_seq_one_letter_code
_entity_poly.pdbx_strand_id
1 'polypeptide(L)'
;MKKVIKIIGLFVVLTVIGAVIFLMTLDVNQYKPAIIAKVSEQTGREFDIQGDLEVIPSLSPAIAVSGISLGNAPWGNADQMLQVGRIEARVSIIPLLSGEIHVNDFILHDTIINLEKDAQGQGNWVFTAAQTSSQNEPADANGASLPPVSVENIEIRNVLLSYHDIVADSIT
;
A
#
# COMPACT_ATOMS: atom_id res chain seq x y z
N MET A 1 -16.34 31.45 29.28
CA MET A 1 -16.51 30.10 28.67
C MET A 1 -16.70 30.13 27.16
N LYS A 2 -17.72 30.81 26.59
CA LYS A 2 -17.95 30.85 25.11
C LYS A 2 -16.77 31.36 24.27
N LYS A 3 -15.97 32.30 24.78
CA LYS A 3 -14.79 32.85 24.08
C LYS A 3 -13.61 31.87 24.06
N VAL A 4 -13.42 31.09 25.12
CA VAL A 4 -12.35 30.09 25.24
C VAL A 4 -12.61 28.90 24.30
N ILE A 5 -13.87 28.46 24.20
CA ILE A 5 -14.29 27.42 23.26
C ILE A 5 -14.07 27.86 21.81
N LYS A 6 -14.34 29.13 21.47
CA LYS A 6 -14.07 29.67 20.12
C LYS A 6 -12.58 29.73 19.80
N ILE A 7 -11.74 30.07 20.77
CA ILE A 7 -10.28 30.14 20.60
C ILE A 7 -9.69 28.73 20.42
N ILE A 8 -10.14 27.76 21.21
CA ILE A 8 -9.72 26.36 21.06
C ILE A 8 -10.18 25.79 19.72
N GLY A 9 -11.44 26.03 19.32
CA GLY A 9 -11.94 25.59 18.02
C GLY A 9 -11.16 26.22 16.85
N LEU A 10 -10.82 27.50 16.94
CA LEU A 10 -10.01 28.19 15.93
C LEU A 10 -8.58 27.61 15.85
N PHE A 11 -7.97 27.30 16.99
CA PHE A 11 -6.65 26.70 17.04
C PHE A 11 -6.62 25.31 16.40
N VAL A 12 -7.60 24.45 16.72
CA VAL A 12 -7.74 23.11 16.11
C VAL A 12 -7.90 23.22 14.59
N VAL A 13 -8.76 24.14 14.11
CA VAL A 13 -8.96 24.37 12.68
C VAL A 13 -7.66 24.82 12.00
N LEU A 14 -6.90 25.73 12.61
CA LEU A 14 -5.61 26.19 12.08
C LEU A 14 -4.56 25.08 12.05
N THR A 15 -4.51 24.20 13.05
CA THR A 15 -3.61 23.04 13.05
C THR A 15 -3.97 22.04 11.96
N VAL A 16 -5.26 21.75 11.77
CA VAL A 16 -5.73 20.87 10.68
C VAL A 16 -5.37 21.47 9.31
N ILE A 17 -5.62 22.76 9.11
CA ILE A 17 -5.24 23.47 7.89
C ILE A 17 -3.72 23.42 7.67
N GLY A 18 -2.92 23.65 8.73
CA GLY A 18 -1.47 23.58 8.66
C GLY A 18 -0.94 22.19 8.31
N ALA A 19 -1.52 21.12 8.88
CA ALA A 19 -1.17 19.74 8.57
C ALA A 19 -1.53 19.37 7.12
N VAL A 20 -2.69 19.82 6.62
CA VAL A 20 -3.09 19.63 5.22
C VAL A 20 -2.12 20.37 4.28
N ILE A 21 -1.76 21.61 4.60
CA ILE A 21 -0.77 22.38 3.81
C ILE A 21 0.60 21.69 3.85
N PHE A 22 1.04 21.19 5.01
CA PHE A 22 2.30 20.47 5.13
C PHE A 22 2.31 19.19 4.28
N LEU A 23 1.22 18.40 4.31
CA LEU A 23 1.05 17.23 3.45
C LEU A 23 1.06 17.61 1.96
N MET A 24 0.46 18.74 1.59
CA MET A 24 0.52 19.26 0.20
C MET A 24 1.93 19.70 -0.22
N THR A 25 2.77 20.14 0.71
CA THR A 25 4.17 20.53 0.42
C THR A 25 5.14 19.36 0.40
N LEU A 26 4.73 18.19 0.91
CA LEU A 26 5.55 16.97 0.87
C LEU A 26 5.44 16.35 -0.52
N ASP A 27 6.55 16.25 -1.24
CA ASP A 27 6.56 15.53 -2.52
C ASP A 27 6.53 14.02 -2.25
N VAL A 28 5.32 13.48 -2.12
CA VAL A 28 5.07 12.05 -1.91
C VAL A 28 5.68 11.17 -3.02
N ASN A 29 5.91 11.73 -4.23
CA ASN A 29 6.49 10.99 -5.34
C ASN A 29 7.97 10.64 -5.12
N GLN A 30 8.68 11.35 -4.25
CA GLN A 30 10.08 11.03 -3.91
C GLN A 30 10.22 9.64 -3.26
N TYR A 31 9.14 9.13 -2.67
CA TYR A 31 9.12 7.82 -2.02
C TYR A 31 8.75 6.67 -2.97
N LYS A 32 8.23 6.97 -4.18
CA LYS A 32 7.88 5.94 -5.18
C LYS A 32 9.01 4.94 -5.43
N PRO A 33 10.26 5.38 -5.71
CA PRO A 33 11.33 4.44 -6.02
C PRO A 33 11.68 3.53 -4.85
N ALA A 34 11.61 4.05 -3.61
CA ALA A 34 11.87 3.28 -2.41
C ALA A 34 10.78 2.24 -2.14
N ILE A 35 9.50 2.60 -2.34
CA ILE A 35 8.37 1.66 -2.23
C ILE A 35 8.52 0.57 -3.29
N ILE A 36 8.81 0.94 -4.54
CA ILE A 36 8.99 0.00 -5.64
C ILE A 36 10.11 -1.00 -5.34
N ALA A 37 11.27 -0.50 -4.91
CA ALA A 37 12.40 -1.33 -4.57
C ALA A 37 12.08 -2.28 -3.42
N LYS A 38 11.42 -1.78 -2.37
CA LYS A 38 11.11 -2.59 -1.17
C LYS A 38 10.09 -3.69 -1.46
N VAL A 39 9.02 -3.38 -2.19
CA VAL A 39 8.00 -4.37 -2.57
C VAL A 39 8.61 -5.40 -3.52
N SER A 40 9.43 -4.97 -4.48
CA SER A 40 10.11 -5.89 -5.39
C SER A 40 11.08 -6.82 -4.66
N GLU A 41 11.86 -6.27 -3.71
CA GLU A 41 12.77 -7.04 -2.86
C GLU A 41 12.02 -8.07 -2.00
N GLN A 42 10.93 -7.67 -1.35
CA GLN A 42 10.17 -8.55 -0.44
C GLN A 42 9.36 -9.61 -1.17
N THR A 43 8.84 -9.30 -2.36
CA THR A 43 8.06 -10.27 -3.17
C THR A 43 8.96 -11.12 -4.06
N GLY A 44 10.16 -10.63 -4.40
CA GLY A 44 11.01 -11.22 -5.44
C GLY A 44 10.41 -11.07 -6.84
N ARG A 45 9.49 -10.13 -7.05
CA ARG A 45 8.79 -9.88 -8.32
C ARG A 45 8.97 -8.42 -8.74
N GLU A 46 8.84 -8.16 -10.03
CA GLU A 46 8.83 -6.78 -10.52
C GLU A 46 7.54 -6.08 -10.04
N PHE A 47 7.68 -4.99 -9.30
CA PHE A 47 6.57 -4.13 -8.90
C PHE A 47 6.72 -2.77 -9.55
N ASP A 48 5.65 -2.23 -10.11
CA ASP A 48 5.66 -0.95 -10.79
C ASP A 48 4.47 -0.08 -10.39
N ILE A 49 4.70 1.24 -10.42
CA ILE A 49 3.71 2.28 -10.17
C ILE A 49 3.76 3.28 -11.34
N GLN A 50 2.82 3.17 -12.26
CA GLN A 50 2.79 3.99 -13.48
C GLN A 50 2.33 5.43 -13.19
N GLY A 51 1.32 5.59 -12.34
CA GLY A 51 0.75 6.89 -11.97
C GLY A 51 1.50 7.57 -10.83
N ASP A 52 1.28 8.86 -10.66
CA ASP A 52 1.85 9.62 -9.55
C ASP A 52 1.03 9.46 -8.27
N LEU A 53 1.70 9.63 -7.13
CA LEU A 53 1.01 9.73 -5.84
C LEU A 53 0.38 11.12 -5.75
N GLU A 54 -0.92 11.13 -5.53
CA GLU A 54 -1.75 12.31 -5.39
C GLU A 54 -2.21 12.43 -3.94
N VAL A 55 -2.08 13.62 -3.35
CA VAL A 55 -2.68 13.92 -2.06
C VAL A 55 -4.05 14.52 -2.29
N ILE A 56 -5.10 13.84 -1.82
CA ILE A 56 -6.48 14.32 -1.89
C ILE A 56 -6.78 15.11 -0.61
N PRO A 57 -6.94 16.44 -0.70
CA PRO A 57 -7.22 17.25 0.47
C PRO A 57 -8.68 17.10 0.89
N SER A 58 -8.89 16.62 2.11
CA SER A 58 -10.21 16.53 2.71
C SER A 58 -10.11 16.57 4.25
N LEU A 59 -11.24 16.45 4.95
CA LEU A 59 -11.26 16.29 6.41
C LEU A 59 -10.59 14.98 6.88
N SER A 60 -10.37 14.04 5.97
CA SER A 60 -9.58 12.82 6.16
C SER A 60 -8.68 12.67 4.94
N PRO A 61 -7.47 13.26 4.95
CA PRO A 61 -6.60 13.30 3.78
C PRO A 61 -6.33 11.90 3.27
N ALA A 62 -6.31 11.75 1.95
CA ALA A 62 -6.03 10.47 1.32
C ALA A 62 -4.81 10.59 0.41
N ILE A 63 -4.03 9.52 0.33
CA ILE A 63 -2.99 9.37 -0.69
C ILE A 63 -3.57 8.40 -1.71
N ALA A 64 -3.65 8.83 -2.97
CA ALA A 64 -4.12 8.01 -4.06
C ALA A 64 -3.02 7.81 -5.10
N VAL A 65 -3.05 6.67 -5.78
CA VAL A 65 -2.11 6.35 -6.84
C VAL A 65 -2.77 5.42 -7.83
N SER A 66 -2.43 5.56 -9.11
CA SER A 66 -3.03 4.79 -10.19
C SER A 66 -2.01 3.91 -10.90
N GLY A 67 -2.47 2.82 -11.51
CA GLY A 67 -1.65 1.95 -12.34
C GLY A 67 -0.58 1.21 -11.55
N ILE A 68 -1.00 0.40 -10.58
CA ILE A 68 -0.11 -0.48 -9.83
C ILE A 68 -0.11 -1.85 -10.48
N SER A 69 1.09 -2.42 -10.65
CA SER A 69 1.23 -3.79 -11.13
C SER A 69 2.30 -4.55 -10.37
N LEU A 70 2.03 -5.84 -10.14
CA LEU A 70 2.99 -6.81 -9.63
C LEU A 70 3.11 -7.93 -10.66
N GLY A 71 4.34 -8.17 -11.12
CA GLY A 71 4.69 -9.23 -12.03
C GLY A 71 4.30 -10.60 -11.49
N ASN A 72 4.16 -11.57 -12.39
CA ASN A 72 3.80 -12.93 -12.04
C ASN A 72 5.01 -13.78 -11.60
N ALA A 73 4.77 -15.05 -11.25
CA ALA A 73 5.81 -16.05 -11.17
C ALA A 73 6.47 -16.27 -12.53
N PRO A 74 7.80 -16.57 -12.58
CA PRO A 74 8.47 -16.87 -13.83
C PRO A 74 7.86 -18.05 -14.60
N TRP A 75 7.15 -18.93 -13.90
CA TRP A 75 6.43 -20.08 -14.46
C TRP A 75 4.94 -19.78 -14.77
N GLY A 76 4.43 -18.63 -14.35
CA GLY A 76 3.04 -18.23 -14.58
C GLY A 76 2.81 -17.84 -16.04
N ASN A 77 1.57 -18.02 -16.50
CA ASN A 77 1.17 -17.75 -17.87
C ASN A 77 0.71 -16.30 -18.08
N ALA A 78 0.12 -15.66 -17.06
CA ALA A 78 -0.20 -14.24 -17.12
C ALA A 78 1.05 -13.38 -16.93
N ASP A 79 1.14 -12.23 -17.60
CA ASP A 79 2.27 -11.30 -17.45
C ASP A 79 2.35 -10.73 -16.01
N GLN A 80 1.18 -10.45 -15.41
CA GLN A 80 1.05 -9.80 -14.11
C GLN A 80 0.11 -10.59 -13.21
N MET A 81 0.53 -10.84 -11.97
CA MET A 81 -0.29 -11.51 -10.96
C MET A 81 -1.33 -10.57 -10.36
N LEU A 82 -0.96 -9.31 -10.14
CA LEU A 82 -1.84 -8.29 -9.57
C LEU A 82 -1.75 -7.03 -10.41
N GLN A 83 -2.91 -6.49 -10.78
CA GLN A 83 -3.05 -5.15 -11.34
C GLN A 83 -4.11 -4.42 -10.53
N VAL A 84 -3.84 -3.16 -10.19
CA VAL A 84 -4.79 -2.30 -9.50
C VAL A 84 -4.89 -0.99 -10.26
N GLY A 85 -6.09 -0.68 -10.73
CA GLY A 85 -6.35 0.57 -11.45
C GLY A 85 -6.05 1.79 -10.59
N ARG A 86 -6.55 1.79 -9.34
CA ARG A 86 -6.32 2.87 -8.37
C ARG A 86 -6.32 2.37 -6.94
N ILE A 87 -5.40 2.87 -6.13
CA ILE A 87 -5.39 2.67 -4.67
C ILE A 87 -5.66 4.01 -4.00
N GLU A 88 -6.45 3.99 -2.93
CA GLU A 88 -6.68 5.12 -2.05
C GLU A 88 -6.42 4.71 -0.60
N ALA A 89 -5.46 5.36 0.06
CA ALA A 89 -5.14 5.17 1.46
C ALA A 89 -5.59 6.43 2.25
N ARG A 90 -6.65 6.31 3.03
CA ARG A 90 -7.18 7.40 3.87
C ARG A 90 -6.47 7.43 5.21
N VAL A 91 -5.85 8.55 5.54
CA VAL A 91 -5.01 8.70 6.74
C VAL A 91 -5.72 9.54 7.80
N SER A 92 -5.63 9.11 9.06
CA SER A 92 -6.14 9.87 10.21
C SER A 92 -5.27 11.07 10.55
N ILE A 93 -5.87 12.25 10.68
CA ILE A 93 -5.17 13.49 11.04
C ILE A 93 -4.66 13.47 12.49
N ILE A 94 -5.44 12.93 13.43
CA ILE A 94 -5.09 12.98 14.86
C ILE A 94 -3.75 12.26 15.16
N PRO A 95 -3.52 11.01 14.72
CA PRO A 95 -2.26 10.31 14.92
C PRO A 95 -1.10 10.93 14.13
N LEU A 96 -1.37 11.51 12.95
CA LEU A 96 -0.37 12.22 12.15
C LEU A 96 0.29 13.37 12.92
N LEU A 97 -0.47 14.08 13.78
CA LEU A 97 0.08 15.14 14.64
C LEU A 97 1.06 14.60 15.70
N SER A 98 0.97 13.31 16.03
CA SER A 98 1.89 12.59 16.92
C SER A 98 3.02 11.87 16.17
N GLY A 99 3.07 11.99 14.83
CA GLY A 99 4.05 11.31 13.99
C GLY A 99 3.70 9.86 13.65
N GLU A 100 2.47 9.43 13.96
CA GLU A 100 1.98 8.07 13.68
C GLU A 100 1.16 8.06 12.39
N ILE A 101 1.44 7.10 11.49
CA ILE A 101 0.69 6.96 10.24
C ILE A 101 -0.39 5.91 10.44
N HIS A 102 -1.64 6.37 10.59
CA HIS A 102 -2.80 5.50 10.75
C HIS A 102 -3.66 5.57 9.50
N VAL A 103 -3.74 4.46 8.77
CA VAL A 103 -4.57 4.30 7.57
C VAL A 103 -5.92 3.72 7.99
N ASN A 104 -6.98 4.52 7.91
CA ASN A 104 -8.32 4.09 8.31
C ASN A 104 -8.93 3.18 7.24
N ASP A 105 -8.80 3.58 5.98
CA ASP A 105 -9.32 2.83 4.85
C ASP A 105 -8.23 2.69 3.80
N PHE A 106 -7.99 1.45 3.39
CA PHE A 106 -7.15 1.10 2.26
C PHE A 106 -8.02 0.50 1.18
N ILE A 107 -8.29 1.27 0.13
CA ILE A 107 -9.27 0.93 -0.90
C ILE A 107 -8.54 0.67 -2.20
N LEU A 108 -8.79 -0.50 -2.79
CA LEU A 108 -8.30 -0.87 -4.11
C LEU A 108 -9.47 -0.84 -5.09
N HIS A 109 -9.28 -0.19 -6.23
CA HIS A 109 -10.27 -0.07 -7.30
C HIS A 109 -9.78 -0.78 -8.55
N ASP A 110 -10.71 -1.41 -9.26
CA ASP A 110 -10.50 -2.05 -10.55
C ASP A 110 -9.31 -3.02 -10.48
N THR A 111 -9.46 -3.99 -9.57
CA THR A 111 -8.39 -4.92 -9.19
C THR A 111 -8.51 -6.20 -9.99
N ILE A 112 -7.45 -6.54 -10.72
CA ILE A 112 -7.33 -7.81 -11.44
C ILE A 112 -6.31 -8.67 -10.70
N ILE A 113 -6.74 -9.86 -10.28
CA ILE A 113 -5.91 -10.83 -9.60
C ILE A 113 -5.87 -12.10 -10.44
N ASN A 114 -4.69 -12.49 -10.88
CA ASN A 114 -4.44 -13.75 -11.57
C ASN A 114 -3.73 -14.69 -10.60
N LEU A 115 -4.48 -15.63 -10.03
CA LEU A 115 -3.92 -16.66 -9.17
C LEU A 115 -3.64 -17.90 -10.01
N GLU A 116 -2.39 -18.33 -10.03
CA GLU A 116 -1.97 -19.51 -10.77
C GLU A 116 -1.31 -20.48 -9.82
N LYS A 117 -1.53 -21.78 -10.05
CA LYS A 117 -0.88 -22.86 -9.31
C LYS A 117 -0.14 -23.75 -10.29
N ASP A 118 1.14 -24.00 -10.02
CA ASP A 118 1.96 -24.89 -10.83
C ASP A 118 1.62 -26.37 -10.62
N ALA A 119 2.23 -27.22 -11.43
CA ALA A 119 2.07 -28.67 -11.35
C ALA A 119 2.59 -29.29 -10.03
N GLN A 120 3.44 -28.57 -9.28
CA GLN A 120 3.89 -28.98 -7.94
C GLN A 120 2.94 -28.50 -6.84
N GLY A 121 1.87 -27.80 -7.19
CA GLY A 121 0.88 -27.26 -6.28
C GLY A 121 1.28 -25.92 -5.64
N GLN A 122 2.39 -25.30 -6.07
CA GLN A 122 2.84 -24.01 -5.58
C GLN A 122 2.11 -22.88 -6.31
N GLY A 123 1.52 -21.97 -5.52
CA GLY A 123 0.82 -20.80 -6.04
C GLY A 123 1.75 -19.64 -6.37
N ASN A 124 1.41 -18.83 -7.36
CA ASN A 124 2.16 -17.62 -7.71
C ASN A 124 2.09 -16.54 -6.60
N TRP A 125 1.16 -16.66 -5.67
CA TRP A 125 1.05 -15.83 -4.45
C TRP A 125 2.04 -16.22 -3.34
N VAL A 126 2.87 -17.25 -3.54
CA VAL A 126 3.94 -17.62 -2.60
C VAL A 126 5.22 -16.89 -2.99
N PHE A 127 5.71 -16.03 -2.09
CA PHE A 127 6.90 -15.21 -2.32
C PHE A 127 8.12 -15.75 -1.55
N THR A 128 9.22 -15.97 -2.26
CA THR A 128 10.44 -16.59 -1.71
C THR A 128 11.21 -15.64 -0.78
N ALA A 129 11.20 -14.33 -1.04
CA ALA A 129 11.95 -13.34 -0.25
C ALA A 129 11.26 -12.93 1.07
N ALA A 130 9.94 -13.13 1.19
CA ALA A 130 9.22 -12.91 2.45
C ALA A 130 9.60 -13.96 3.52
N GLN A 131 10.08 -15.13 3.13
CA GLN A 131 10.43 -16.20 4.06
C GLN A 131 11.79 -16.02 4.75
N THR A 132 12.70 -15.20 4.20
CA THR A 132 14.03 -14.95 4.80
C THR A 132 14.02 -13.86 5.87
N SER A 133 12.91 -13.14 6.07
CA SER A 133 12.81 -12.01 7.01
C SER A 133 12.24 -12.38 8.39
N SER A 134 12.00 -13.68 8.66
CA SER A 134 11.47 -14.16 9.95
C SER A 134 12.52 -14.86 10.83
N GLN A 135 13.79 -14.45 10.73
CA GLN A 135 14.84 -14.87 11.67
C GLN A 135 15.25 -13.67 12.52
N ASN A 136 14.96 -13.76 13.83
CA ASN A 136 15.43 -12.89 14.92
C ASN A 136 16.67 -12.04 14.60
N GLU A 137 16.51 -10.71 14.51
CA GLU A 137 17.61 -9.79 14.76
C GLU A 137 17.11 -8.63 15.64
N PRO A 138 17.79 -8.30 16.77
CA PRO A 138 17.47 -7.11 17.54
C PRO A 138 17.75 -5.88 16.68
N ALA A 139 16.76 -5.01 16.54
CA ALA A 139 16.89 -3.78 15.75
C ALA A 139 17.97 -2.87 16.36
N ASP A 140 19.14 -2.83 15.75
CA ASP A 140 20.12 -1.77 15.97
C ASP A 140 19.54 -0.45 15.42
N ALA A 141 19.39 0.52 16.33
CA ALA A 141 18.96 1.86 16.04
C ALA A 141 20.02 2.58 15.20
N ASN A 142 19.72 2.85 13.91
CA ASN A 142 20.22 4.00 13.12
C ASN A 142 19.86 3.93 11.61
N GLY A 143 19.10 2.93 11.15
CA GLY A 143 18.40 3.03 9.86
C GLY A 143 17.11 3.84 10.03
N ALA A 144 16.79 4.73 9.07
CA ALA A 144 15.56 5.53 9.11
C ALA A 144 14.34 4.62 9.34
N SER A 145 13.87 4.59 10.59
CA SER A 145 12.72 3.81 11.00
C SER A 145 11.52 4.35 10.24
N LEU A 146 10.93 3.53 9.37
CA LEU A 146 9.64 3.87 8.80
C LEU A 146 8.66 4.07 9.97
N PRO A 147 7.85 5.15 9.95
CA PRO A 147 6.87 5.36 11.00
C PRO A 147 5.95 4.14 11.10
N PRO A 148 5.51 3.76 12.31
CA PRO A 148 4.60 2.63 12.47
C PRO A 148 3.33 2.89 11.64
N VAL A 149 3.03 1.95 10.73
CA VAL A 149 1.83 2.01 9.87
C VAL A 149 0.82 1.00 10.37
N SER A 150 -0.36 1.48 10.74
CA SER A 150 -1.51 0.64 11.08
C SER A 150 -2.60 0.79 10.02
N VAL A 151 -3.21 -0.33 9.60
CA VAL A 151 -4.33 -0.34 8.64
C VAL A 151 -5.56 -0.90 9.35
N GLU A 152 -6.64 -0.13 9.41
CA GLU A 152 -7.87 -0.50 10.11
C GLU A 152 -8.82 -1.29 9.20
N ASN A 153 -9.12 -0.75 8.01
CA ASN A 153 -10.04 -1.37 7.05
C ASN A 153 -9.36 -1.53 5.68
N ILE A 154 -9.62 -2.67 5.04
CA ILE A 154 -9.21 -2.95 3.66
C ILE A 154 -10.46 -3.23 2.84
N GLU A 155 -10.64 -2.50 1.76
CA GLU A 155 -11.77 -2.65 0.84
C GLU A 155 -11.25 -2.86 -0.58
N ILE A 156 -11.87 -3.77 -1.33
CA ILE A 156 -11.54 -4.03 -2.73
C ILE A 156 -12.82 -3.89 -3.55
N ARG A 157 -12.80 -2.97 -4.53
CA ARG A 157 -13.93 -2.60 -5.38
C ARG A 157 -13.64 -3.02 -6.82
N ASN A 158 -14.65 -3.56 -7.49
CA ASN A 158 -14.58 -4.03 -8.88
C ASN A 158 -13.44 -5.05 -9.08
N VAL A 159 -13.58 -6.22 -8.49
CA VAL A 159 -12.55 -7.27 -8.53
C VAL A 159 -12.84 -8.26 -9.65
N LEU A 160 -11.83 -8.49 -10.49
CA LEU A 160 -11.77 -9.63 -11.38
C LEU A 160 -10.73 -10.61 -10.85
N LEU A 161 -11.20 -11.78 -10.40
CA LEU A 161 -10.33 -12.86 -9.97
C LEU A 161 -10.32 -13.95 -11.04
N SER A 162 -9.13 -14.22 -11.57
CA SER A 162 -8.87 -15.38 -12.41
C SER A 162 -8.07 -16.40 -11.62
N TYR A 163 -8.46 -17.67 -11.72
CA TYR A 163 -7.74 -18.79 -11.11
C TYR A 163 -7.43 -19.85 -12.16
N HIS A 164 -6.15 -20.19 -12.31
CA HIS A 164 -5.70 -21.29 -13.17
C HIS A 164 -4.92 -22.31 -12.36
N ASP A 165 -5.34 -23.57 -12.46
CA ASP A 165 -4.63 -24.71 -11.87
C ASP A 165 -3.95 -25.48 -13.01
N ILE A 166 -2.62 -25.47 -13.02
CA ILE A 166 -1.84 -26.23 -14.00
C ILE A 166 -1.81 -27.67 -13.51
N VAL A 167 -2.88 -28.40 -13.78
CA VAL A 167 -2.95 -29.83 -13.48
C VAL A 167 -1.94 -30.54 -14.37
N ALA A 168 -0.99 -31.26 -13.78
CA ALA A 168 -0.13 -32.16 -14.53
C ALA A 168 -1.03 -33.17 -15.26
N ASP A 169 -1.08 -33.08 -16.59
CA ASP A 169 -1.82 -34.00 -17.43
C ASP A 169 -1.29 -35.41 -17.13
N SER A 170 -2.11 -36.18 -16.41
CA SER A 170 -1.74 -37.53 -16.00
C SER A 170 -1.97 -38.41 -17.22
N ILE A 171 -0.97 -38.42 -18.11
CA ILE A 171 -0.95 -39.33 -19.26
C ILE A 171 -1.03 -40.76 -18.70
N THR A 172 -2.19 -41.38 -18.91
CA THR A 172 -2.44 -42.81 -18.70
C THR A 172 -2.09 -43.57 -19.97
#